data_AF-A0A7W6VB23-F1
#
_entry.id   AF-A0A7W6VB23-F1
#
_cell.length_a   1.000
_cell.length_b   1.000
_cell.length_c   1.000
_cell.angle_alpha   90.00
_cell.angle_beta   90.00
_cell.angle_gamma   90.00
#
_symmetry.space_group_name_H-M   'P 1'
#
loop_
_entity.id
_entity.type
_entity.pdbx_description
1 polymer ?
#
loop_
_entity_poly.entity_id
_entity_poly.type
_entity_poly.pdbx_seq_one_letter_code
_entity_poly.pdbx_strand_id
1 'polypeptide(L)' 'MIEWPLDDGEEYVAAVKACADAITGQAGMDELRDLLLSAAREAGIVVLSVIADGGKTAPHMAA' A
#
# COMPACT_ATOMS: atom_id res chain seq x y z
N MET A 1 19.56 -6.87 6.64
CA MET A 1 18.12 -6.59 6.59
C MET A 1 17.99 -5.11 6.92
N ILE A 2 17.39 -4.31 6.05
CA ILE A 2 17.10 -2.90 6.39
C ILE A 2 15.77 -2.94 7.12
N GLU A 3 15.81 -2.54 8.37
CA GLU A 3 14.65 -2.49 9.26
C GLU A 3 13.84 -1.23 8.95
N TRP A 4 12.56 -1.23 9.28
CA TRP A 4 11.72 -0.06 9.09
C TRP A 4 12.24 1.09 9.99
N PRO A 5 12.38 2.34 9.51
CA PRO A 5 13.12 3.39 10.22
C PRO A 5 12.50 3.85 11.55
N LEU A 6 11.19 3.64 11.72
CA LEU A 6 10.43 3.98 12.93
C LEU A 6 9.39 2.88 13.18
N ASP A 7 9.81 1.77 13.77
CA ASP A 7 9.05 0.53 13.93
C ASP A 7 8.15 0.48 15.18
N ASP A 8 8.28 1.45 16.09
CA ASP A 8 7.34 1.67 17.21
C ASP A 8 6.31 2.78 16.92
N GLY A 9 6.27 3.30 15.68
CA GLY A 9 5.33 4.33 15.26
C GLY A 9 3.87 3.86 15.31
N GLU A 10 2.95 4.76 15.68
CA GLU A 10 1.52 4.42 15.79
C GLU A 10 0.96 4.02 14.43
N GLU A 11 1.34 4.76 13.38
CA GLU A 11 0.91 4.48 12.02
C GLU A 11 1.55 3.21 11.48
N TYR A 12 2.81 2.92 11.85
CA TYR A 12 3.45 1.64 11.49
C TYR A 12 2.70 0.44 12.10
N VAL A 13 2.39 0.48 13.40
CA VAL A 13 1.66 -0.61 14.07
C VAL A 13 0.26 -0.78 13.45
N ALA A 14 -0.40 0.32 13.12
CA ALA A 14 -1.68 0.30 12.41
C ALA A 14 -1.54 -0.35 11.01
N ALA A 15 -0.50 0.00 10.25
CA ALA A 15 -0.21 -0.61 8.95
C ALA A 15 0.10 -2.11 9.04
N VAL A 16 0.87 -2.54 10.05
CA VAL A 16 1.16 -3.97 10.28
C VAL A 16 -0.13 -4.74 10.59
N LYS A 17 -1.01 -4.18 11.43
CA LYS A 17 -2.33 -4.78 11.69
C LYS A 17 -3.16 -4.84 10.42
N ALA A 18 -3.22 -3.78 9.64
CA ALA A 18 -3.96 -3.75 8.37
C ALA A 18 -3.45 -4.78 7.36
N CYS A 19 -2.14 -5.07 7.33
CA CYS A 19 -1.59 -6.17 6.54
C CYS A 19 -2.18 -7.51 6.98
N ALA A 20 -2.22 -7.78 8.29
CA ALA A 20 -2.81 -9.00 8.82
C ALA A 20 -4.31 -9.09 8.51
N ASP A 21 -5.05 -7.99 8.73
CA ASP A 21 -6.48 -7.90 8.44
C ASP A 21 -6.78 -8.08 6.94
N ALA A 22 -5.94 -7.56 6.04
CA ALA A 22 -6.10 -7.76 4.61
C ALA A 22 -5.83 -9.23 4.20
N ILE A 23 -4.82 -9.88 4.80
CA ILE A 23 -4.52 -11.30 4.58
C ILE A 23 -5.70 -12.18 5.01
N THR A 24 -6.40 -11.81 6.09
CA THR A 24 -7.57 -12.54 6.60
C THR A 24 -8.88 -12.10 5.95
N GLY A 25 -8.86 -11.13 5.04
CA GLY A 25 -10.04 -10.60 4.34
C GLY A 25 -10.94 -9.70 5.20
N GLN A 26 -10.41 -9.18 6.31
CA GLN A 26 -11.09 -8.26 7.24
C GLN A 26 -10.93 -6.78 6.85
N ALA A 27 -9.93 -6.44 6.03
CA ALA A 27 -9.69 -5.09 5.53
C ALA A 27 -9.57 -5.06 4.00
N GLY A 28 -9.92 -3.92 3.40
CA GLY A 28 -9.77 -3.69 1.97
C GLY A 28 -8.36 -3.27 1.56
N MET A 29 -8.01 -3.45 0.28
CA MET A 29 -6.69 -3.04 -0.24
C MET A 29 -6.48 -1.52 -0.20
N ASP A 30 -7.54 -0.73 -0.36
CA ASP A 30 -7.46 0.74 -0.30
C ASP A 30 -7.15 1.21 1.12
N GLU A 31 -7.81 0.63 2.13
CA GLU A 31 -7.55 0.92 3.55
C GLU A 31 -6.13 0.53 3.95
N LEU A 32 -5.69 -0.67 3.56
CA LEU A 32 -4.32 -1.10 3.74
C LEU A 32 -3.32 -0.12 3.11
N ARG A 33 -3.59 0.32 1.87
CA ARG A 33 -2.75 1.29 1.17
C ARG A 33 -2.66 2.60 1.95
N ASP A 34 -3.78 3.15 2.40
CA ASP A 34 -3.79 4.41 3.14
C ASP A 34 -2.98 4.34 4.43
N LEU A 35 -3.12 3.26 5.19
CA LEU A 35 -2.36 3.05 6.44
C LEU A 35 -0.86 2.88 6.17
N LEU A 36 -0.49 2.11 5.14
CA LEU A 36 0.92 1.99 4.71
C LEU A 36 1.52 3.34 4.30
N LEU A 37 0.75 4.19 3.62
CA LEU A 37 1.19 5.51 3.22
C LEU A 37 1.37 6.44 4.43
N SER A 38 0.52 6.32 5.46
CA SER A 38 0.69 7.09 6.69
C SER A 38 1.91 6.64 7.49
N ALA A 39 2.15 5.34 7.62
CA ALA A 39 3.37 4.82 8.22
C ALA A 39 4.62 5.34 7.49
N ALA A 40 4.62 5.33 6.15
CA ALA A 40 5.74 5.84 5.36
C ALA A 40 6.00 7.33 5.63
N ARG A 41 4.93 8.14 5.73
CA ARG A 41 5.03 9.56 6.09
C ARG A 41 5.61 9.76 7.49
N GLU A 42 5.18 8.96 8.47
CA GLU A 42 5.67 8.99 9.85
C GLU A 42 7.18 8.68 9.91
N ALA A 43 7.63 7.71 9.13
CA ALA A 43 9.04 7.31 9.04
C ALA A 43 9.89 8.22 8.13
N GLY A 44 9.32 9.26 7.52
CA GLY A 44 10.02 10.13 6.57
C GLY A 44 10.41 9.44 5.25
N ILE A 45 9.72 8.36 4.88
CA ILE A 45 9.94 7.61 3.64
C ILE A 45 9.18 8.28 2.49
N VAL A 46 9.89 8.56 1.39
CA VAL A 46 9.27 9.08 0.17
C VAL A 46 8.49 7.97 -0.54
N VAL A 47 7.23 8.27 -0.88
CA VAL A 47 6.35 7.35 -1.61
C VAL A 47 6.28 7.74 -3.08
N LEU A 48 6.48 6.77 -3.97
CA LEU A 48 6.19 6.88 -5.40
C LEU A 48 4.83 6.22 -5.71
N SER A 49 3.99 6.87 -6.51
CA SER A 49 2.71 6.31 -6.97
C SER A 49 2.71 6.13 -8.48
N VAL A 50 2.18 4.99 -8.92
CA VAL A 50 1.93 4.71 -10.34
C VAL A 50 0.55 5.24 -10.70
N ILE A 51 0.47 6.05 -11.74
CA ILE A 51 -0.78 6.41 -12.39
C ILE A 51 -0.96 5.48 -13.59
N ALA A 52 -2.16 4.90 -13.75
CA ALA A 52 -2.46 4.15 -14.95
C ALA A 52 -2.43 5.13 -16.14
N ASP A 53 -1.60 4.83 -17.14
CA ASP A 53 -1.75 5.46 -18.44
C ASP A 53 -3.16 5.11 -18.94
N GLY A 54 -3.94 6.11 -19.36
CA GLY A 54 -5.32 5.94 -19.83
C GLY A 54 -5.44 5.14 -21.13
N GLY A 55 -4.49 4.25 -21.42
CA GLY A 55 -4.42 3.36 -22.55
C GLY A 55 -5.67 2.51 -22.64
N LYS A 56 -6.64 3.03 -23.41
CA LYS A 56 -7.76 2.30 -23.99
C LYS A 56 -7.26 0.93 -24.45
N THR A 57 -7.61 -0.12 -23.72
CA THR A 57 -7.42 -1.50 -24.17
C THR A 57 -8.23 -1.67 -25.45
N ALA A 58 -7.57 -1.55 -26.60
CA ALA A 58 -8.15 -2.03 -27.84
C ALA A 58 -8.40 -3.54 -27.65
N PRO A 59 -9.60 -4.06 -27.97
CA PRO A 59 -9.86 -5.48 -27.85
C PRO A 59 -8.87 -6.21 -28.76
N HIS A 60 -8.10 -7.11 -28.18
CA HIS A 60 -7.26 -8.06 -28.91
C HIS A 60 -8.15 -8.82 -29.91
N MET A 61 -8.06 -8.47 -31.20
CA MET A 61 -8.79 -9.12 -32.27
C MET A 61 -8.39 -10.60 -32.32
N ALA A 62 -9.39 -11.46 -32.28
CA ALA A 62 -9.26 -12.87 -32.59
C ALA A 62 -8.82 -13.06 -34.05
N ALA A 63 -7.87 -13.98 -34.27
CA ALA A 63 -7.63 -14.64 -35.54
C ALA A 63 -7.40 -16.13 -35.26
#